data_AF-A0A945DZH6-F1
#
_entry.id   AF-A0A945DZH6-F1
#
_cell.length_a   1.000
_cell.length_b   1.000
_cell.length_c   1.000
_cell.angle_alpha   90.00
_cell.angle_beta   90.00
_cell.angle_gamma   90.00
#
_symmetry.space_group_name_H-M   'P 1'
#
loop_
_entity.id
_entity.type
_entity.pdbx_description
1 polymer ?
#
loop_
_entity_poly.entity_id
_entity_poly.type
_entity_poly.pdbx_seq_one_letter_code
_entity_poly.pdbx_strand_id
1 'polypeptide(L)'
;MEENLFEIIKDFSREKGLDHEVVIKLVEESLIQAAQRKLPYREIEGHIDQNTGKINLFHFKEVVELVEDPHNEISVDEVFEIDPDAGLGDEVEYEISDREFQRIAHSTRPIIFGSLKDAERQMVVTIFTDKVGEVLTGTVLRVEPNGRIAFSFQNNVEAYLFRREQIYGENFSFGDHVRVLLLDVNDNPHKDSQLTISRTHPGLMIKLFEMEVPEIFDGIVKIVNASREPGRRAKISVYSTDDDVDPVGSCVGMRGSRVQAIVNDLNGEKIDIVRWSEDIDQYTCNALAPAEID
;
A
#
# COMPACT_ATOMS: atom_id res chain seq x y z
N MET A 1 -11.89 16.10 -25.22
CA MET A 1 -10.68 15.46 -24.66
C MET A 1 -10.39 15.93 -23.24
N GLU A 2 -10.82 17.15 -22.86
CA GLU A 2 -10.75 17.67 -21.48
C GLU A 2 -11.64 16.89 -20.51
N GLU A 3 -12.86 16.53 -20.92
CA GLU A 3 -13.82 15.72 -20.13
C GLU A 3 -13.27 14.35 -19.68
N ASN A 4 -12.16 13.86 -20.23
CA ASN A 4 -11.64 12.53 -19.91
C ASN A 4 -10.66 12.52 -18.72
N LEU A 5 -9.83 13.57 -18.56
CA LEU A 5 -8.78 13.55 -17.54
C LEU A 5 -9.35 13.81 -16.14
N PHE A 6 -10.31 14.71 -16.03
CA PHE A 6 -10.94 15.06 -14.75
C PHE A 6 -11.77 13.91 -14.18
N GLU A 7 -12.53 13.21 -15.03
CA GLU A 7 -13.24 11.98 -14.62
C GLU A 7 -12.24 10.87 -14.23
N ILE A 8 -11.12 10.71 -14.93
CA ILE A 8 -10.06 9.76 -14.53
C ILE A 8 -9.51 10.12 -13.14
N ILE A 9 -9.30 11.40 -12.84
CA ILE A 9 -8.80 11.86 -11.54
C ILE A 9 -9.81 11.56 -10.43
N LYS A 10 -11.10 11.81 -10.68
CA LYS A 10 -12.19 11.49 -9.74
C LYS A 10 -12.31 9.99 -9.51
N ASP A 11 -12.31 9.21 -10.57
CA ASP A 11 -12.39 7.75 -10.50
C ASP A 11 -11.19 7.19 -9.74
N PHE A 12 -9.98 7.68 -10.02
CA PHE A 12 -8.77 7.28 -9.32
C PHE A 12 -8.82 7.64 -7.83
N SER A 13 -9.22 8.87 -7.49
CA SER A 13 -9.41 9.31 -6.11
C SER A 13 -10.41 8.42 -5.37
N ARG A 14 -11.54 8.10 -6.00
CA ARG A 14 -12.58 7.24 -5.41
C ARG A 14 -12.13 5.78 -5.26
N GLU A 15 -11.45 5.24 -6.27
CA GLU A 15 -10.98 3.86 -6.26
C GLU A 15 -9.89 3.65 -5.21
N LYS A 16 -8.96 4.60 -5.07
CA LYS A 16 -7.82 4.49 -4.16
C LYS A 16 -8.05 5.11 -2.79
N GLY A 17 -9.20 5.77 -2.57
CA GLY A 17 -9.52 6.44 -1.32
C GLY A 17 -8.59 7.63 -1.01
N LEU A 18 -8.05 8.27 -2.06
CA LEU A 18 -7.20 9.44 -1.95
C LEU A 18 -8.04 10.72 -1.89
N ASP A 19 -7.62 11.67 -1.07
CA ASP A 19 -8.27 12.98 -0.98
C ASP A 19 -8.25 13.69 -2.34
N HIS A 20 -9.42 14.13 -2.79
CA HIS A 20 -9.59 14.68 -4.13
C HIS A 20 -8.76 15.96 -4.36
N GLU A 21 -8.64 16.82 -3.35
CA GLU A 21 -7.86 18.06 -3.45
C GLU A 21 -6.36 17.75 -3.55
N VAL A 22 -5.89 16.76 -2.79
CA VAL A 22 -4.49 16.29 -2.86
C VAL A 22 -4.17 15.75 -4.25
N VAL A 23 -5.08 14.96 -4.83
CA VAL A 23 -4.88 14.39 -6.16
C VAL A 23 -4.87 15.49 -7.24
N ILE A 24 -5.77 16.46 -7.18
CA ILE A 24 -5.79 17.59 -8.13
C ILE A 24 -4.49 18.37 -8.09
N LYS A 25 -4.03 18.77 -6.88
CA LYS A 25 -2.79 19.53 -6.72
C LYS A 25 -1.59 18.78 -7.29
N LEU A 26 -1.51 17.47 -7.03
CA LEU A 26 -0.44 16.63 -7.53
C LEU A 26 -0.41 16.57 -9.07
N VAL A 27 -1.59 16.48 -9.70
CA VAL A 27 -1.72 16.51 -11.16
C VAL A 27 -1.32 17.88 -11.72
N GLU A 28 -1.76 18.96 -11.07
CA GLU A 28 -1.43 20.35 -11.42
C GLU A 28 0.09 20.59 -11.38
N GLU A 29 0.73 20.27 -10.26
CA GLU A 29 2.19 20.36 -10.10
C GLU A 29 2.95 19.53 -11.14
N SER A 30 2.45 18.33 -11.45
CA SER A 30 3.05 17.44 -12.45
C SER A 30 2.96 18.03 -13.86
N LEU A 31 1.85 18.68 -14.18
CA LEU A 31 1.63 19.37 -15.46
C LEU A 31 2.54 20.58 -15.59
N ILE A 32 2.60 21.43 -14.56
CA ILE A 32 3.48 22.60 -14.49
C ILE A 32 4.94 22.18 -14.69
N GLN A 33 5.42 21.20 -13.91
CA GLN A 33 6.81 20.72 -14.04
C GLN A 33 7.13 20.17 -15.43
N ALA A 34 6.18 19.49 -16.07
CA ALA A 34 6.39 18.95 -17.40
C ALA A 34 6.35 20.02 -18.49
N ALA A 35 5.48 21.03 -18.34
CA ALA A 35 5.43 22.20 -19.20
C ALA A 35 6.74 22.98 -19.09
N GLN A 36 7.20 23.25 -17.87
CA GLN A 36 8.45 23.97 -17.57
C GLN A 36 9.67 23.31 -18.21
N ARG A 37 9.73 21.97 -18.27
CA ARG A 37 10.84 21.24 -18.90
C ARG A 37 10.79 21.23 -20.44
N LYS A 38 9.62 21.42 -21.04
CA LYS A 38 9.40 21.20 -22.48
C LYS A 38 9.19 22.49 -23.26
N LEU A 39 8.81 23.56 -22.59
CA LEU A 39 8.58 24.86 -23.18
C LEU A 39 9.76 25.80 -22.86
N PRO A 40 9.99 26.81 -23.72
CA PRO A 40 11.08 27.76 -23.56
C PRO A 40 10.80 28.84 -22.50
N TYR A 41 9.68 28.74 -21.77
CA TYR A 41 9.26 29.75 -20.80
C TYR A 41 9.99 29.59 -19.45
N ARG A 42 10.44 30.70 -18.87
CA ARG A 42 11.18 30.77 -17.58
C ARG A 42 10.27 30.41 -16.42
N GLU A 43 9.02 30.85 -16.47
CA GLU A 43 8.02 30.60 -15.44
C GLU A 43 6.71 30.18 -16.08
N ILE A 44 6.13 29.12 -15.54
CA ILE A 44 4.83 28.59 -15.94
C ILE A 44 4.02 28.37 -14.67
N GLU A 45 2.83 28.95 -14.65
CA GLU A 45 1.80 28.65 -13.65
C GLU A 45 0.69 27.82 -14.29
N GLY A 46 -0.04 27.10 -13.45
CA GLY A 46 -1.11 26.23 -13.91
C GLY A 46 -2.20 26.10 -12.87
N HIS A 47 -3.44 26.06 -13.33
CA HIS A 47 -4.59 25.84 -12.47
C HIS A 47 -5.57 24.85 -13.08
N ILE A 48 -6.08 23.94 -12.25
CA ILE A 48 -7.17 23.03 -12.60
C ILE A 48 -8.45 23.50 -11.90
N ASP A 49 -9.45 23.90 -12.69
CA ASP A 49 -10.77 24.22 -12.18
C ASP A 49 -11.44 22.95 -11.61
N GLN A 50 -11.77 22.97 -10.32
CA GLN A 50 -12.32 21.81 -9.61
C GLN A 50 -13.76 21.46 -9.99
N ASN A 51 -14.48 22.35 -10.68
CA ASN A 51 -15.86 22.10 -11.12
C ASN A 51 -15.88 21.61 -12.57
N THR A 52 -15.09 22.25 -13.43
CA THR A 52 -15.10 21.97 -14.88
C THR A 52 -14.00 21.00 -15.31
N GLY A 53 -12.95 20.84 -14.52
CA GLY A 53 -11.77 20.06 -14.88
C GLY A 53 -10.91 20.71 -15.95
N LYS A 54 -11.19 21.96 -16.33
CA LYS A 54 -10.39 22.70 -17.31
C LYS A 54 -9.03 23.02 -16.72
N ILE A 55 -7.97 22.70 -17.48
CA ILE A 55 -6.59 22.98 -17.12
C ILE A 55 -6.17 24.21 -17.89
N ASN A 56 -5.81 25.28 -17.19
CA ASN A 56 -5.21 26.46 -17.79
C ASN A 56 -3.73 26.50 -17.40
N LEU A 57 -2.86 26.81 -18.35
CA LEU A 57 -1.45 27.06 -18.10
C LEU A 57 -1.11 28.46 -18.60
N PHE A 58 -0.33 29.19 -17.81
CA PHE A 58 0.08 30.56 -18.09
C PHE A 58 1.59 30.65 -18.07
N HIS A 59 2.15 31.56 -18.87
CA HIS A 59 3.54 31.94 -18.79
C HIS A 59 3.64 33.46 -18.71
N PHE A 60 4.78 33.95 -18.20
CA PHE A 60 4.98 35.37 -17.95
C PHE A 60 6.03 35.93 -18.90
N LYS A 61 5.84 37.18 -19.32
CA LYS A 61 6.83 37.96 -20.05
C LYS A 61 7.17 39.23 -19.29
N GLU A 62 8.46 39.48 -19.10
CA GLU A 62 8.98 40.71 -18.51
C GLU A 62 8.93 41.85 -19.53
N VAL A 63 8.45 43.02 -19.10
CA VAL A 63 8.38 44.21 -19.94
C VAL A 63 9.74 44.92 -19.98
N VAL A 64 10.36 44.98 -21.16
CA VAL A 64 11.71 45.52 -21.36
C VAL A 64 11.76 46.55 -22.49
N GLU A 65 12.82 47.37 -22.54
CA GLU A 65 13.04 48.30 -23.66
C GLU A 65 13.55 47.58 -24.91
N LEU A 66 14.41 46.57 -24.74
CA LEU A 66 15.05 45.82 -25.82
C LEU A 66 14.88 44.33 -25.55
N VAL A 67 14.13 43.65 -26.43
CA VAL A 67 13.83 42.21 -26.31
C VAL A 67 15.04 41.40 -26.79
N GLU A 68 15.62 40.60 -25.90
CA GLU A 68 16.68 39.62 -26.19
C GLU A 68 16.12 38.19 -26.26
N ASP A 69 15.12 37.87 -25.44
CA ASP A 69 14.42 36.58 -25.42
C ASP A 69 12.91 36.72 -25.70
N PRO A 70 12.48 36.55 -26.97
CA PRO A 70 11.07 36.74 -27.37
C PRO A 70 10.05 35.83 -26.66
N HIS A 71 10.50 34.76 -26.00
CA HIS A 71 9.61 33.86 -25.26
C HIS A 71 9.27 34.40 -23.87
N ASN A 72 10.19 35.16 -23.27
CA ASN A 72 10.14 35.57 -21.86
C ASN A 72 10.16 37.09 -21.68
N GLU A 73 10.34 37.85 -22.76
CA GLU A 73 10.43 39.30 -22.75
C GLU A 73 9.48 39.88 -23.81
N ILE A 74 8.97 41.07 -23.54
CA ILE A 74 8.13 41.83 -24.45
C ILE A 74 8.48 43.32 -24.37
N SER A 75 8.38 44.02 -25.50
CA SER A 75 8.69 45.45 -25.53
C SER A 75 7.58 46.28 -24.87
N VAL A 76 7.95 47.38 -24.20
CA VAL A 76 6.97 48.34 -23.63
C VAL A 76 5.97 48.82 -24.69
N ASP A 77 6.44 49.08 -25.91
CA ASP A 77 5.60 49.56 -27.00
C ASP A 77 4.51 48.53 -27.39
N GLU A 78 4.86 47.24 -27.40
CA GLU A 78 3.93 46.15 -27.72
C GLU A 78 2.97 45.87 -26.58
N VAL A 79 3.42 45.96 -25.32
CA VAL A 79 2.56 45.80 -24.15
C VAL A 79 1.56 46.95 -24.04
N PHE A 80 1.95 48.18 -24.35
CA PHE A 80 1.06 49.34 -24.23
C PHE A 80 -0.20 49.23 -25.10
N GLU A 81 -0.16 48.45 -26.19
CA GLU A 81 -1.35 48.14 -27.00
C GLU A 81 -2.32 47.17 -26.31
N ILE A 82 -1.82 46.36 -25.38
CA ILE A 82 -2.56 45.29 -24.68
C ILE A 82 -3.02 45.78 -23.29
N ASP A 83 -2.10 46.38 -22.53
CA ASP A 83 -2.31 46.95 -21.20
C ASP A 83 -1.57 48.30 -21.08
N PRO A 84 -2.29 49.44 -21.20
CA PRO A 84 -1.70 50.78 -21.14
C PRO A 84 -1.09 51.15 -19.77
N ASP A 85 -1.42 50.40 -18.71
CA ASP A 85 -0.96 50.69 -17.35
C ASP A 85 0.34 49.95 -17.00
N ALA A 86 0.80 49.03 -17.85
CA ALA A 86 2.02 48.25 -17.64
C ALA A 86 3.29 49.06 -17.96
N GLY A 87 4.25 49.02 -17.03
CA GLY A 87 5.53 49.72 -17.11
C GLY A 87 6.73 48.79 -17.28
N LEU A 88 7.92 49.38 -17.43
CA LEU A 88 9.18 48.64 -17.49
C LEU A 88 9.41 47.84 -16.20
N GLY A 89 9.75 46.55 -16.35
CA GLY A 89 10.00 45.63 -15.25
C GLY A 89 8.74 44.95 -14.69
N ASP A 90 7.55 45.25 -15.22
CA ASP A 90 6.34 44.50 -14.90
C ASP A 90 6.34 43.14 -15.62
N GLU A 91 5.48 42.23 -15.16
CA GLU A 91 5.26 40.92 -15.79
C GLU A 91 3.86 40.86 -16.36
N VAL A 92 3.76 40.42 -17.63
CA VAL A 92 2.49 40.24 -18.33
C VAL A 92 2.20 38.75 -18.46
N GLU A 93 1.02 38.34 -18.02
CA GLU A 93 0.54 36.97 -18.10
C GLU A 93 0.01 36.64 -19.51
N TYR A 94 0.42 35.49 -20.05
CA TYR A 94 -0.05 34.95 -21.32
C TYR A 94 -0.54 33.50 -21.15
N GLU A 95 -1.73 33.21 -21.66
CA GLU A 95 -2.25 31.84 -21.72
C GLU A 95 -1.47 31.02 -22.75
N ILE A 96 -1.02 29.83 -22.35
CA ILE A 96 -0.34 28.89 -23.24
C ILE A 96 -1.32 28.41 -24.30
N SER A 97 -0.91 28.47 -25.58
CA SER A 97 -1.78 28.11 -26.69
C SER A 97 -2.29 26.66 -26.61
N ASP A 98 -3.54 26.42 -27.02
CA ASP A 98 -4.16 25.09 -27.06
C ASP A 98 -3.30 24.02 -27.77
N ARG A 99 -2.58 24.43 -28.82
CA ARG A 99 -1.72 23.53 -29.58
C ARG A 99 -0.50 23.08 -28.76
N GLU A 100 0.13 24.00 -28.05
CA GLU A 100 1.24 23.68 -27.16
C GLU A 100 0.77 22.86 -25.98
N PHE A 101 -0.36 23.23 -25.40
CA PHE A 101 -1.02 22.48 -24.34
C PHE A 101 -1.29 21.03 -24.76
N GLN A 102 -1.93 20.78 -25.91
CA GLN A 102 -2.22 19.42 -26.38
C GLN A 102 -0.95 18.55 -26.56
N ARG A 103 0.14 19.16 -27.05
CA ARG A 103 1.45 18.49 -27.20
C ARG A 103 2.04 18.10 -25.85
N ILE A 104 1.92 18.98 -24.86
CA ILE A 104 2.40 18.74 -23.50
C ILE A 104 1.53 17.70 -22.82
N ALA A 105 0.20 17.83 -22.88
CA ALA A 105 -0.74 16.91 -22.27
C ALA A 105 -0.48 15.46 -22.73
N HIS A 106 -0.31 15.22 -24.04
CA HIS A 106 -0.02 13.88 -24.56
C HIS A 106 1.30 13.30 -24.00
N SER A 107 2.34 14.13 -23.95
CA SER A 107 3.68 13.71 -23.53
C SER A 107 3.88 13.72 -22.00
N THR A 108 2.92 14.26 -21.25
CA THR A 108 2.95 14.42 -19.79
C THR A 108 2.04 13.43 -19.08
N ARG A 109 1.09 12.80 -19.79
CA ARG A 109 0.31 11.66 -19.28
C ARG A 109 1.16 10.67 -18.47
N PRO A 110 2.32 10.16 -18.95
CA PRO A 110 3.13 9.22 -18.17
C PRO A 110 3.67 9.80 -16.86
N ILE A 111 3.96 11.10 -16.82
CA ILE A 111 4.45 11.81 -15.63
C ILE A 111 3.32 11.91 -14.60
N ILE A 112 2.13 12.36 -15.02
CA ILE A 112 0.93 12.45 -14.16
C ILE A 112 0.62 11.08 -13.55
N PHE A 113 0.56 10.02 -14.37
CA PHE A 113 0.32 8.66 -13.86
C PHE A 113 1.45 8.18 -12.94
N GLY A 114 2.69 8.63 -13.16
CA GLY A 114 3.82 8.40 -12.26
C GLY A 114 3.57 9.02 -10.89
N SER A 115 3.26 10.32 -10.85
CA SER A 115 2.97 11.03 -9.60
C SER A 115 1.79 10.39 -8.85
N LEU A 116 0.70 10.08 -9.55
CA LEU A 116 -0.46 9.41 -8.95
C LEU A 116 -0.10 8.08 -8.30
N LYS A 117 0.74 7.28 -8.96
CA LYS A 117 1.27 6.02 -8.39
C LYS A 117 2.20 6.25 -7.20
N ASP A 118 2.96 7.34 -7.19
CA ASP A 118 3.81 7.69 -6.07
C ASP A 118 2.98 8.14 -4.85
N ALA A 119 1.92 8.91 -5.08
CA ALA A 119 0.96 9.28 -4.03
C ALA A 119 0.25 8.04 -3.45
N GLU A 120 -0.19 7.12 -4.31
CA GLU A 120 -0.74 5.82 -3.89
C GLU A 120 0.26 5.02 -3.05
N ARG A 121 1.54 4.96 -3.47
CA ARG A 121 2.60 4.30 -2.72
C ARG A 121 2.78 4.89 -1.33
N GLN A 122 2.87 6.21 -1.23
CA GLN A 122 3.07 6.87 0.04
C GLN A 122 1.88 6.63 1.00
N MET A 123 0.65 6.61 0.47
CA MET A 123 -0.53 6.23 1.24
C MET A 123 -0.41 4.80 1.78
N VAL A 124 -0.07 3.83 0.93
CA VAL A 124 0.07 2.41 1.33
C VAL A 124 1.10 2.27 2.43
N VAL A 125 2.27 2.90 2.28
CA VAL A 125 3.33 2.90 3.31
C VAL A 125 2.78 3.45 4.63
N THR A 126 2.10 4.58 4.59
CA THR A 126 1.53 5.22 5.80
C THR A 126 0.50 4.33 6.49
N ILE A 127 -0.37 3.64 5.74
CA ILE A 127 -1.45 2.82 6.30
C ILE A 127 -0.94 1.50 6.91
N PHE A 128 0.08 0.89 6.30
CA PHE A 128 0.48 -0.48 6.62
C PHE A 128 1.76 -0.57 7.46
N THR A 129 2.56 0.49 7.58
CA THR A 129 3.79 0.45 8.38
C THR A 129 3.52 0.05 9.84
N ASP A 130 2.49 0.61 10.46
CA ASP A 130 2.11 0.28 11.85
C ASP A 130 1.45 -1.10 11.99
N LYS A 131 1.13 -1.77 10.86
CA LYS A 131 0.51 -3.10 10.82
C LYS A 131 1.53 -4.21 10.54
N VAL A 132 2.82 -3.88 10.40
CA VAL A 132 3.87 -4.89 10.20
C VAL A 132 3.90 -5.84 11.39
N GLY A 133 3.88 -7.14 11.11
CA GLY A 133 3.77 -8.19 12.12
C GLY A 133 2.34 -8.59 12.49
N GLU A 134 1.33 -7.89 11.96
CA GLU A 134 -0.09 -8.22 12.20
C GLU A 134 -0.70 -9.07 11.08
N VAL A 135 -1.84 -9.69 11.40
CA VAL A 135 -2.63 -10.47 10.44
C VAL A 135 -3.58 -9.56 9.69
N LEU A 136 -3.49 -9.60 8.37
CA LEU A 136 -4.40 -8.91 7.45
C LEU A 136 -5.34 -9.93 6.83
N THR A 137 -6.61 -9.56 6.69
CA THR A 137 -7.56 -10.34 5.88
C THR A 137 -7.62 -9.71 4.49
N GLY A 138 -7.20 -10.46 3.48
CA GLY A 138 -7.26 -10.06 2.08
C GLY A 138 -8.30 -10.87 1.30
N THR A 139 -8.83 -10.28 0.23
CA THR A 139 -9.72 -10.96 -0.72
C THR A 139 -8.92 -11.38 -1.95
N VAL A 140 -9.01 -12.64 -2.36
CA VAL A 140 -8.34 -13.15 -3.56
C VAL A 140 -8.96 -12.51 -4.80
N LEU A 141 -8.14 -11.80 -5.58
CA LEU A 141 -8.53 -11.19 -6.85
C LEU A 141 -8.32 -12.13 -8.04
N ARG A 142 -7.22 -12.88 -8.05
CA ARG A 142 -6.87 -13.82 -9.13
C ARG A 142 -5.64 -14.64 -8.80
N VAL A 143 -5.52 -15.77 -9.49
CA VAL A 143 -4.31 -16.60 -9.53
C VAL A 143 -3.56 -16.25 -10.81
N GLU A 144 -2.33 -15.77 -10.70
CA GLU A 144 -1.50 -15.41 -11.86
C GLU A 144 -0.89 -16.66 -12.51
N PRO A 145 -0.56 -16.63 -13.81
CA PRO A 145 0.05 -17.78 -14.51
C PRO A 145 1.37 -18.29 -13.91
N ASN A 146 2.12 -17.41 -13.24
CA ASN A 146 3.37 -17.77 -12.54
C ASN A 146 3.13 -18.39 -11.14
N GLY A 147 1.87 -18.53 -10.73
CA GLY A 147 1.46 -19.13 -9.45
C GLY A 147 1.44 -18.18 -8.26
N ARG A 148 1.71 -16.87 -8.41
CA ARG A 148 1.45 -15.89 -7.33
C ARG A 148 -0.04 -15.57 -7.25
N ILE A 149 -0.53 -15.24 -6.07
CA ILE A 149 -1.93 -14.87 -5.86
C ILE A 149 -2.02 -13.36 -5.66
N ALA A 150 -2.91 -12.71 -6.40
CA ALA A 150 -3.22 -11.30 -6.18
C ALA A 150 -4.29 -11.19 -5.10
N PHE A 151 -4.02 -10.37 -4.08
CA PHE A 151 -4.94 -10.04 -3.00
C PHE A 151 -5.31 -8.56 -3.05
N SER A 152 -6.54 -8.26 -2.68
CA SER A 152 -6.99 -6.91 -2.35
C SER A 152 -7.20 -6.78 -0.85
N PHE A 153 -6.69 -5.70 -0.27
CA PHE A 153 -6.87 -5.35 1.14
C PHE A 153 -7.74 -4.10 1.26
N GLN A 154 -7.82 -3.54 2.48
CA GLN A 154 -8.46 -2.25 2.73
C GLN A 154 -7.93 -1.18 1.75
N ASN A 155 -8.81 -0.28 1.32
CA ASN A 155 -8.53 0.80 0.36
C ASN A 155 -8.08 0.31 -1.04
N ASN A 156 -8.50 -0.90 -1.44
CA ASN A 156 -8.16 -1.50 -2.75
C ASN A 156 -6.65 -1.60 -3.00
N VAL A 157 -5.88 -1.76 -1.92
CA VAL A 157 -4.44 -1.96 -1.99
C VAL A 157 -4.19 -3.40 -2.44
N GLU A 158 -3.56 -3.54 -3.60
CA GLU A 158 -3.19 -4.84 -4.14
C GLU A 158 -1.83 -5.31 -3.60
N ALA A 159 -1.74 -6.59 -3.25
CA ALA A 159 -0.47 -7.23 -2.97
C ALA A 159 -0.40 -8.66 -3.52
N TYR A 160 0.81 -9.19 -3.64
CA TYR A 160 1.04 -10.51 -4.19
C TYR A 160 1.54 -11.48 -3.12
N LEU A 161 0.82 -12.59 -2.95
CA LEU A 161 1.31 -13.74 -2.19
C LEU A 161 2.12 -14.64 -3.12
N PHE A 162 3.45 -14.56 -3.01
CA PHE A 162 4.36 -15.35 -3.82
C PHE A 162 4.29 -16.83 -3.48
N ARG A 163 4.59 -17.69 -4.46
CA ARG A 163 4.53 -19.16 -4.30
C ARG A 163 5.33 -19.71 -3.12
N ARG A 164 6.48 -19.10 -2.80
CA ARG A 164 7.31 -19.48 -1.64
C ARG A 164 6.69 -19.13 -0.27
N GLU A 165 5.75 -18.20 -0.26
CA GLU A 165 5.05 -17.71 0.92
C GLU A 165 3.65 -18.35 1.06
N GLN A 166 3.27 -19.22 0.13
CA GLN A 166 2.01 -19.99 0.17
C GLN A 166 2.22 -21.30 0.92
N ILE A 167 1.19 -21.73 1.65
CA ILE A 167 1.19 -23.07 2.24
C ILE A 167 0.99 -24.09 1.11
N TYR A 168 1.79 -25.16 1.13
CA TYR A 168 1.72 -26.18 0.09
C TYR A 168 0.35 -26.87 0.09
N GLY A 169 -0.27 -26.99 -1.10
CA GLY A 169 -1.56 -27.64 -1.27
C GLY A 169 -2.78 -26.74 -1.01
N GLU A 170 -2.58 -25.46 -0.69
CA GLU A 170 -3.68 -24.50 -0.65
C GLU A 170 -4.21 -24.22 -2.05
N ASN A 171 -5.54 -24.09 -2.14
CA ASN A 171 -6.22 -23.65 -3.34
C ASN A 171 -6.88 -22.31 -3.05
N PHE A 172 -6.70 -21.37 -3.96
CA PHE A 172 -7.27 -20.03 -3.87
C PHE A 172 -8.23 -19.82 -5.03
N SER A 173 -9.43 -19.35 -4.72
CA SER A 173 -10.48 -19.01 -5.67
C SER A 173 -10.80 -17.52 -5.61
N PHE A 174 -11.31 -16.98 -6.71
CA PHE A 174 -11.77 -15.59 -6.75
C PHE A 174 -12.78 -15.31 -5.64
N GLY A 175 -12.56 -14.25 -4.86
CA GLY A 175 -13.45 -13.83 -3.78
C GLY A 175 -13.18 -14.49 -2.42
N ASP A 176 -12.24 -15.44 -2.33
CA ASP A 176 -11.89 -16.06 -1.04
C ASP A 176 -11.30 -15.01 -0.09
N HIS A 177 -11.75 -15.03 1.17
CA HIS A 177 -11.16 -14.23 2.24
C HIS A 177 -10.09 -15.04 2.97
N VAL A 178 -8.86 -14.58 2.91
CA VAL A 178 -7.70 -15.30 3.45
C VAL A 178 -6.91 -14.39 4.38
N ARG A 179 -6.58 -14.92 5.55
CA ARG A 179 -5.72 -14.26 6.54
C ARG A 179 -4.25 -14.41 6.14
N VAL A 180 -3.46 -13.35 6.15
CA VAL A 180 -2.02 -13.40 5.83
C VAL A 180 -1.26 -12.58 6.86
N LEU A 181 -0.01 -12.93 7.12
CA LEU A 181 0.88 -12.12 7.95
C LEU A 181 1.54 -11.04 7.09
N LEU A 182 1.51 -9.79 7.51
CA LEU A 182 2.31 -8.73 6.91
C LEU A 182 3.74 -8.79 7.47
N LEU A 183 4.72 -9.13 6.64
CA LEU A 183 6.13 -9.22 7.03
C LEU A 183 6.86 -7.88 6.94
N ASP A 184 6.57 -7.10 5.90
CA ASP A 184 7.29 -5.87 5.60
C ASP A 184 6.46 -5.00 4.63
N VAL A 185 6.71 -3.69 4.66
CA VAL A 185 6.14 -2.71 3.73
C VAL A 185 7.28 -2.01 3.00
N ASN A 186 7.31 -2.19 1.68
CA ASN A 186 8.40 -1.74 0.84
C ASN A 186 8.03 -0.51 0.03
N ASP A 187 8.82 0.55 0.17
CA ASP A 187 8.66 1.82 -0.56
C ASP A 187 9.46 1.88 -1.89
N ASN A 188 10.06 0.76 -2.33
CA ASN A 188 10.84 0.77 -3.57
C ASN A 188 9.90 0.75 -4.80
N PRO A 189 9.94 1.79 -5.68
CA PRO A 189 9.11 1.88 -6.89
C PRO A 189 9.32 0.72 -7.88
N HIS A 190 10.45 0.03 -7.81
CA HIS A 190 10.80 -1.05 -8.72
C HIS A 190 10.29 -2.43 -8.28
N LYS A 191 9.66 -2.54 -7.11
CA LYS A 191 9.08 -3.81 -6.65
C LYS A 191 7.62 -3.94 -7.11
N ASP A 192 7.30 -5.14 -7.57
CA ASP A 192 5.94 -5.52 -8.00
C ASP A 192 4.88 -5.47 -6.88
N SER A 193 5.30 -5.51 -5.62
CA SER A 193 4.39 -5.48 -4.47
C SER A 193 5.04 -4.71 -3.33
N GLN A 194 4.28 -3.76 -2.77
CA GLN A 194 4.71 -3.00 -1.61
C GLN A 194 4.55 -3.82 -0.33
N LEU A 195 3.44 -4.55 -0.19
CA LEU A 195 3.21 -5.40 0.98
C LEU A 195 3.88 -6.76 0.77
N THR A 196 4.84 -7.08 1.62
CA THR A 196 5.41 -8.43 1.70
C THR A 196 4.54 -9.25 2.64
N ILE A 197 3.73 -10.14 2.09
CA ILE A 197 2.79 -10.97 2.86
C ILE A 197 3.20 -12.45 2.86
N SER A 198 2.85 -13.17 3.93
CA SER A 198 3.17 -14.58 4.08
C SER A 198 2.11 -15.40 4.78
N ARG A 199 1.93 -16.65 4.32
CA ARG A 199 1.17 -17.69 5.01
C ARG A 199 2.05 -18.78 5.61
N THR A 200 3.32 -18.84 5.24
CA THR A 200 4.29 -19.85 5.73
C THR A 200 4.98 -19.41 7.02
N HIS A 201 5.09 -18.11 7.28
CA HIS A 201 5.80 -17.60 8.46
C HIS A 201 5.14 -18.07 9.78
N PRO A 202 5.92 -18.49 10.81
CA PRO A 202 5.37 -18.91 12.11
C PRO A 202 4.53 -17.85 12.81
N GLY A 203 4.85 -16.58 12.58
CA GLY A 203 4.11 -15.44 13.13
C GLY A 203 2.62 -15.44 12.77
N LEU A 204 2.22 -16.00 11.61
CA LEU A 204 0.80 -16.11 11.24
C LEU A 204 0.06 -16.97 12.27
N MET A 205 0.60 -18.15 12.58
CA MET A 205 0.00 -19.06 13.55
C MET A 205 -0.07 -18.43 14.94
N ILE A 206 1.01 -17.77 15.39
CA ILE A 206 1.06 -17.10 16.69
C ILE A 206 -0.05 -16.04 16.79
N LYS A 207 -0.18 -15.18 15.79
CA LYS A 207 -1.22 -14.14 15.74
C LYS A 207 -2.63 -14.72 15.62
N LEU A 208 -2.82 -15.83 14.91
CA LEU A 208 -4.11 -16.52 14.88
C LEU A 208 -4.50 -17.05 16.26
N PHE A 209 -3.55 -17.56 17.04
CA PHE A 209 -3.79 -17.94 18.44
C PHE A 209 -4.13 -16.73 19.32
N GLU A 210 -3.43 -15.61 19.15
CA GLU A 210 -3.73 -14.36 19.85
C GLU A 210 -5.16 -13.86 19.56
N MET A 211 -5.64 -13.99 18.32
CA MET A 211 -7.01 -13.63 17.94
C MET A 211 -8.08 -14.60 18.47
N GLU A 212 -7.77 -15.90 18.53
CA GLU A 212 -8.74 -16.95 18.88
C GLU A 212 -8.82 -17.23 20.40
N VAL A 213 -7.75 -16.97 21.14
CA VAL A 213 -7.60 -17.30 22.56
C VAL A 213 -7.50 -16.01 23.39
N PRO A 214 -8.58 -15.59 24.08
CA PRO A 214 -8.59 -14.38 24.90
C PRO A 214 -7.47 -14.35 25.95
N GLU A 215 -7.15 -15.49 26.54
CA GLU A 215 -6.10 -15.59 27.56
C GLU A 215 -4.70 -15.27 27.00
N ILE A 216 -4.48 -15.49 25.69
CA ILE A 216 -3.26 -15.07 25.01
C ILE A 216 -3.27 -13.57 24.74
N PHE A 217 -4.40 -13.04 24.26
CA PHE A 217 -4.58 -11.62 24.03
C PHE A 217 -4.37 -10.78 25.30
N ASP A 218 -4.90 -11.24 26.43
CA ASP A 218 -4.76 -10.59 27.74
C ASP A 218 -3.37 -10.79 28.37
N GLY A 219 -2.52 -11.63 27.75
CA GLY A 219 -1.16 -11.92 28.20
C GLY A 219 -1.06 -12.86 29.41
N ILE A 220 -2.18 -13.46 29.83
CA ILE A 220 -2.24 -14.46 30.91
C ILE A 220 -1.50 -15.72 30.47
N VAL A 221 -1.82 -16.20 29.26
CA VAL A 221 -1.13 -17.31 28.59
C VAL A 221 -0.17 -16.74 27.55
N LYS A 222 1.07 -17.22 27.54
CA LYS A 222 2.12 -16.78 26.62
C LYS A 222 2.57 -17.95 25.75
N ILE A 223 2.66 -17.71 24.44
CA ILE A 223 3.39 -18.61 23.53
C ILE A 223 4.87 -18.33 23.70
N VAL A 224 5.62 -19.30 24.21
CA VAL A 224 7.06 -19.16 24.50
C VAL A 224 7.86 -19.45 23.24
N ASN A 225 7.66 -20.62 22.62
CA ASN A 225 8.30 -21.00 21.36
C ASN A 225 7.27 -21.50 20.35
N ALA A 226 7.57 -21.29 19.06
CA ALA A 226 6.82 -21.87 17.96
C ALA A 226 7.79 -22.47 16.92
N SER A 227 7.54 -23.71 16.52
CA SER A 227 8.24 -24.39 15.43
C SER A 227 7.21 -24.89 14.42
N ARG A 228 7.44 -24.64 13.14
CA ARG A 228 6.41 -24.80 12.10
C ARG A 228 6.99 -25.36 10.81
N GLU A 229 6.41 -26.46 10.33
CA GLU A 229 6.48 -26.96 8.96
C GLU A 229 5.15 -26.62 8.26
N PRO A 230 5.10 -25.53 7.47
CA PRO A 230 3.83 -25.00 6.95
C PRO A 230 3.04 -26.02 6.14
N GLY A 231 1.74 -26.15 6.45
CA GLY A 231 0.83 -27.10 5.79
C GLY A 231 1.01 -28.56 6.17
N ARG A 232 1.88 -28.85 7.15
CA ARG A 232 2.13 -30.21 7.63
C ARG A 232 1.91 -30.29 9.13
N ARG A 233 2.80 -29.69 9.90
CA ARG A 233 2.83 -29.80 11.36
C ARG A 233 3.45 -28.57 11.98
N ALA A 234 2.90 -28.14 13.10
CA ALA A 234 3.49 -27.15 13.97
C ALA A 234 3.46 -27.62 15.42
N LYS A 235 4.36 -27.06 16.21
CA LYS A 235 4.39 -27.23 17.65
C LYS A 235 4.60 -25.90 18.31
N ILE A 236 3.75 -25.58 19.28
CA ILE A 236 3.90 -24.41 20.13
C ILE A 236 4.04 -24.83 21.58
N SER A 237 4.85 -24.08 22.33
CA SER A 237 4.93 -24.21 23.77
C SER A 237 4.28 -23.02 24.45
N VAL A 238 3.46 -23.31 25.45
CA VAL A 238 2.64 -22.31 26.15
C VAL A 238 2.89 -22.34 27.65
N TYR A 239 2.84 -21.17 28.26
CA TYR A 239 3.03 -20.95 29.69
C TYR A 239 1.91 -20.04 30.21
N SER A 240 1.39 -20.29 31.41
CA SER A 240 0.45 -19.39 32.07
C SER A 240 1.17 -18.62 33.16
N THR A 241 0.90 -17.32 33.25
CA THR A 241 1.33 -16.47 34.36
C THR A 241 0.41 -16.57 35.58
N ASP A 242 -0.75 -17.20 35.41
CA ASP A 242 -1.72 -17.48 36.46
C ASP A 242 -1.81 -19.00 36.66
N ASP A 243 -1.55 -19.45 37.89
CA ASP A 243 -1.56 -20.86 38.28
C ASP A 243 -2.97 -21.49 38.20
N ASP A 244 -4.03 -20.67 38.26
CA ASP A 244 -5.42 -21.14 38.14
C ASP A 244 -5.86 -21.34 36.68
N VAL A 245 -5.02 -20.97 35.70
CA VAL A 245 -5.31 -21.06 34.27
C VAL A 245 -4.46 -22.15 33.61
N ASP A 246 -5.10 -23.15 33.01
CA ASP A 246 -4.40 -24.16 32.22
C ASP A 246 -4.07 -23.64 30.82
N PRO A 247 -2.79 -23.39 30.48
CA PRO A 247 -2.42 -22.79 29.20
C PRO A 247 -2.72 -23.70 28.01
N VAL A 248 -2.64 -25.04 28.18
CA VAL A 248 -2.93 -25.97 27.09
C VAL A 248 -4.44 -26.02 26.84
N GLY A 249 -5.24 -26.18 27.91
CA GLY A 249 -6.70 -26.17 27.84
C GLY A 249 -7.27 -24.90 27.21
N SER A 250 -6.75 -23.72 27.57
CA SER A 250 -7.17 -22.44 26.98
C SER A 250 -6.93 -22.37 25.46
N CYS A 251 -5.79 -22.88 24.98
CA CYS A 251 -5.48 -22.90 23.54
C CYS A 251 -6.29 -23.95 22.76
N VAL A 252 -6.58 -25.10 23.37
CA VAL A 252 -7.38 -26.17 22.75
C VAL A 252 -8.85 -25.77 22.68
N GLY A 253 -9.40 -25.18 23.75
CA GLY A 253 -10.82 -24.85 23.88
C GLY A 253 -11.71 -26.08 24.04
N MET A 254 -13.02 -25.86 24.15
CA MET A 254 -13.98 -26.96 24.34
C MET A 254 -13.91 -27.95 23.18
N ARG A 255 -13.50 -29.19 23.47
CA ARG A 255 -13.33 -30.27 22.47
C ARG A 255 -12.43 -29.87 21.29
N GLY A 256 -11.43 -29.01 21.52
CA GLY A 256 -10.50 -28.60 20.46
C GLY A 256 -11.04 -27.52 19.53
N SER A 257 -12.15 -26.86 19.84
CA SER A 257 -12.80 -25.92 18.93
C SER A 257 -11.89 -24.77 18.47
N ARG A 258 -11.09 -24.21 19.38
CA ARG A 258 -10.22 -23.06 19.10
C ARG A 258 -9.05 -23.47 18.22
N VAL A 259 -8.30 -24.50 18.62
CA VAL A 259 -7.20 -25.02 17.80
C VAL A 259 -7.68 -25.51 16.44
N GLN A 260 -8.86 -26.13 16.35
CA GLN A 260 -9.40 -26.61 15.08
C GLN A 260 -9.75 -25.45 14.12
N ALA A 261 -10.22 -24.31 14.64
CA ALA A 261 -10.44 -23.12 13.82
C ALA A 261 -9.13 -22.65 13.16
N ILE A 262 -8.04 -22.62 13.92
CA ILE A 262 -6.70 -22.25 13.41
C ILE A 262 -6.17 -23.31 12.43
N VAL A 263 -6.32 -24.60 12.74
CA VAL A 263 -5.95 -25.71 11.83
C VAL A 263 -6.65 -25.59 10.48
N ASN A 264 -7.95 -25.30 10.49
CA ASN A 264 -8.72 -25.11 9.26
C ASN A 264 -8.19 -23.91 8.47
N ASP A 265 -7.84 -22.84 9.16
CA ASP A 265 -7.29 -21.64 8.56
C ASP A 265 -5.89 -21.81 7.97
N LEU A 266 -5.14 -22.81 8.43
CA LEU A 266 -3.81 -23.18 7.93
C LEU A 266 -3.86 -24.43 7.03
N ASN A 267 -5.00 -24.68 6.39
CA ASN A 267 -5.21 -25.77 5.44
C ASN A 267 -4.93 -27.17 6.00
N GLY A 268 -5.39 -27.43 7.23
CA GLY A 268 -5.27 -28.74 7.87
C GLY A 268 -3.89 -29.02 8.49
N GLU A 269 -3.05 -27.99 8.66
CA GLU A 269 -1.78 -28.09 9.38
C GLU A 269 -2.01 -28.61 10.81
N LYS A 270 -1.34 -29.71 11.19
CA LYS A 270 -1.51 -30.30 12.52
C LYS A 270 -0.76 -29.50 13.58
N ILE A 271 -1.45 -28.99 14.59
CA ILE A 271 -0.83 -28.17 15.64
C ILE A 271 -0.78 -28.95 16.95
N ASP A 272 0.42 -29.20 17.47
CA ASP A 272 0.64 -29.75 18.80
C ASP A 272 0.92 -28.61 19.80
N ILE A 273 0.19 -28.59 20.90
CA ILE A 273 0.33 -27.57 21.96
C ILE A 273 0.90 -28.28 23.18
N VAL A 274 2.04 -27.80 23.69
CA VAL A 274 2.75 -28.42 24.81
C VAL A 274 2.98 -27.41 25.93
N ARG A 275 2.98 -27.88 27.18
CA ARG A 275 3.28 -27.02 28.32
C ARG A 275 4.79 -26.72 28.35
N TRP A 276 5.13 -25.44 28.39
CA TRP A 276 6.49 -25.00 28.62
C TRP A 276 6.89 -25.21 30.08
N SER A 277 8.19 -25.47 30.33
CA SER A 277 8.75 -25.66 31.66
C SER A 277 10.14 -25.02 31.72
N GLU A 278 10.48 -24.42 32.86
CA GLU A 278 11.85 -23.96 33.16
C GLU A 278 12.81 -25.13 33.31
N ASP A 279 12.32 -26.25 33.86
CA ASP A 279 13.06 -27.50 33.88
C ASP A 279 13.13 -28.08 32.46
N ILE A 280 14.36 -28.18 31.95
CA ILE A 280 14.66 -28.61 30.58
C ILE A 280 14.34 -30.09 30.35
N ASP A 281 14.46 -30.94 31.36
CA ASP A 281 14.18 -32.38 31.22
C ASP A 281 12.66 -32.55 31.02
N GLN A 282 11.87 -31.89 31.87
CA GLN A 282 10.42 -31.85 31.74
C GLN A 282 9.97 -31.21 30.42
N TYR A 283 10.59 -30.10 30.01
CA TYR A 283 10.24 -29.44 28.75
C TYR A 283 10.58 -30.31 27.53
N THR A 284 11.68 -31.04 27.57
CA THR A 284 12.09 -31.98 26.51
C THR A 284 11.09 -33.10 26.34
N CYS A 285 10.65 -33.70 27.46
CA CYS A 285 9.58 -34.71 27.46
C CYS A 285 8.28 -34.15 26.85
N ASN A 286 7.86 -32.96 27.30
CA ASN A 286 6.66 -32.31 26.77
C ASN A 286 6.79 -32.01 25.27
N ALA A 287 7.94 -31.52 24.82
CA ALA A 287 8.17 -31.15 23.43
C ALA A 287 8.10 -32.35 22.48
N LEU A 288 8.47 -33.55 22.93
CA LEU A 288 8.42 -34.76 22.13
C LEU A 288 7.05 -35.45 22.11
N ALA A 289 6.09 -34.98 22.91
CA ALA A 289 4.70 -35.45 22.85
C ALA A 289 4.15 -35.39 21.41
N PRO A 290 3.45 -36.43 20.93
CA PRO A 290 2.88 -37.55 21.68
C PRO A 290 3.80 -38.78 21.84
N ALA A 291 5.09 -38.70 21.52
CA ALA A 291 6.01 -39.81 21.76
C ALA A 291 6.25 -39.95 23.28
N GLU A 292 6.15 -41.18 23.79
CA GLU A 292 6.55 -41.53 25.16
C GLU A 292 8.07 -41.71 25.19
N ILE A 293 8.71 -41.15 26.22
CA ILE A 293 10.15 -41.25 26.45
C ILE A 293 10.34 -41.99 27.77
N ASP A 294 11.17 -43.04 27.75
CA ASP A 294 11.61 -43.79 28.92
C ASP A 294 12.82 -43.12 29.61
#